data_AF-A0A8K1D3J4-F1
#
_entry.id   AF-A0A8K1D3J4-F1
#
_cell.length_a   1.000
_cell.length_b   1.000
_cell.length_c   1.000
_cell.angle_alpha   90.00
_cell.angle_beta   90.00
_cell.angle_gamma   90.00
#
_symmetry.space_group_name_H-M   'P 1'
#
loop_
_entity.id
_entity.type
_entity.pdbx_description
1 polymer ?
#
loop_
_entity_poly.entity_id
_entity_poly.type
_entity_poly.pdbx_seq_one_letter_code
_entity_poly.pdbx_strand_id
1 'polypeptide(L)'
;MKEKSKERQKKKKYNESILAFKKELRALSFEPIYGESMKDIITRLTVKIEELANQYGYSVEFPERAEVDTEGDIYYFIYPITLKTKTGKKKVNIHIQYIMYDQNQWIGMITSVK
;
A
#
# COMPACT_ATOMS: atom_id res chain seq x y z
N MET A 1 20.97 36.78 -4.47
CA MET A 1 21.73 35.51 -4.36
C MET A 1 21.11 34.69 -3.23
N LYS A 2 20.37 33.62 -3.55
CA LYS A 2 20.64 32.22 -3.15
C LYS A 2 20.82 31.99 -1.63
N GLU A 3 19.75 31.67 -0.95
CA GLU A 3 19.78 30.73 0.19
C GLU A 3 18.91 29.51 -0.18
N LYS A 4 19.57 28.50 -0.75
CA LYS A 4 18.99 27.18 -0.95
C LYS A 4 19.04 26.46 0.40
N SER A 5 17.95 26.52 1.15
CA SER A 5 17.71 25.62 2.27
C SER A 5 17.61 24.19 1.76
N LYS A 6 18.75 23.50 1.66
CA LYS A 6 18.81 22.04 1.53
C LYS A 6 18.54 21.46 2.90
N GLU A 7 17.27 21.32 3.26
CA GLU A 7 16.85 20.30 4.21
C GLU A 7 17.24 18.94 3.60
N ARG A 8 18.45 18.49 3.94
CA ARG A 8 18.82 17.09 3.85
C ARG A 8 17.94 16.36 4.84
N GLN A 9 16.72 16.01 4.40
CA GLN A 9 16.00 14.88 4.97
C GLN A 9 17.00 13.73 5.01
N LYS A 10 17.41 13.36 6.23
CA LYS A 10 18.21 12.18 6.49
C LYS A 10 17.40 11.00 5.94
N LYS A 11 17.67 10.62 4.69
CA LYS A 11 17.18 9.36 4.11
C LYS A 11 17.70 8.29 5.06
N LYS A 12 16.83 7.80 5.96
CA LYS A 12 17.08 6.56 6.69
C LYS A 12 17.52 5.57 5.62
N LYS A 13 18.77 5.08 5.72
CA LYS A 13 19.23 3.92 4.94
C LYS A 13 18.39 2.75 5.44
N TYR A 14 17.13 2.69 5.02
CA TYR A 14 16.36 1.47 5.06
C TYR A 14 17.15 0.51 4.20
N ASN A 15 17.84 -0.41 4.88
CA ASN A 15 18.52 -1.51 4.24
C ASN A 15 17.54 -2.09 3.23
N GLU A 16 17.95 -2.33 1.99
CA GLU A 16 17.14 -2.73 0.82
C GLU A 16 16.47 -4.13 0.98
N SER A 17 16.10 -4.50 2.20
CA SER A 17 15.46 -5.75 2.56
C SER A 17 13.96 -5.65 2.33
N ILE A 18 13.51 -6.36 1.29
CA ILE A 18 12.10 -6.59 0.99
C ILE A 18 11.32 -7.14 2.20
N LEU A 19 12.00 -7.85 3.12
CA LEU A 19 11.38 -8.32 4.36
C LEU A 19 10.94 -7.17 5.26
N ALA A 20 11.72 -6.09 5.35
CA ALA A 20 11.36 -4.90 6.11
C ALA A 20 10.19 -4.17 5.44
N PHE A 21 10.22 -4.02 4.12
CA PHE A 21 9.09 -3.48 3.36
C PHE A 21 7.80 -4.29 3.58
N LYS A 22 7.86 -5.64 3.51
CA LYS A 22 6.69 -6.49 3.81
C LYS A 22 6.20 -6.33 5.25
N LYS A 23 7.10 -6.14 6.22
CA LYS A 23 6.73 -5.88 7.62
C LYS A 23 6.05 -4.52 7.78
N GLU A 24 6.51 -3.48 7.10
CA GLU A 24 5.86 -2.16 7.15
C GLU A 24 4.54 -2.12 6.39
N LEU A 25 4.43 -2.81 5.24
CA LEU A 25 3.14 -3.04 4.59
C LEU A 25 2.16 -3.77 5.51
N ARG A 26 2.62 -4.75 6.29
CA ARG A 26 1.81 -5.37 7.34
C ARG A 26 1.56 -4.42 8.50
N ALA A 27 2.45 -3.50 8.83
CA ALA A 27 2.17 -2.50 9.86
C ALA A 27 1.02 -1.56 9.44
N LEU A 28 0.98 -1.17 8.15
CA LEU A 28 -0.14 -0.44 7.55
C LEU A 28 -1.46 -1.22 7.62
N SER A 29 -1.43 -2.53 7.83
CA SER A 29 -2.62 -3.36 7.99
C SER A 29 -3.38 -3.16 9.30
N PHE A 30 -2.72 -2.60 10.33
CA PHE A 30 -3.35 -2.36 11.62
C PHE A 30 -4.15 -1.06 11.69
N GLU A 31 -4.07 -0.22 10.66
CA GLU A 31 -4.84 1.01 10.56
C GLU A 31 -6.03 0.83 9.62
N PRO A 32 -7.29 0.92 10.09
CA PRO A 32 -8.44 0.94 9.21
C PRO A 32 -8.38 2.16 8.29
N ILE A 33 -8.57 1.94 7.00
CA ILE A 33 -8.67 3.03 6.02
C ILE A 33 -10.15 3.30 5.78
N TYR A 34 -10.60 4.46 6.26
CA TYR A 34 -11.95 4.94 6.04
C TYR A 34 -12.05 5.66 4.69
N GLY A 35 -13.17 5.47 4.01
CA GLY A 35 -13.49 6.22 2.80
C GLY A 35 -14.97 6.20 2.48
N GLU A 36 -15.38 7.16 1.66
CA GLU A 36 -16.77 7.32 1.19
C GLU A 36 -17.12 6.27 0.13
N SER A 37 -16.11 5.67 -0.49
CA SER A 37 -16.27 4.58 -1.45
C SER A 37 -15.06 3.66 -1.44
N MET A 38 -15.25 2.45 -1.94
CA MET A 38 -14.17 1.50 -2.20
C MET A 38 -13.06 2.08 -3.09
N LYS A 39 -13.41 2.92 -4.08
CA LYS A 39 -12.45 3.59 -4.95
C LYS A 39 -11.56 4.58 -4.18
N ASP A 40 -12.15 5.34 -3.24
CA ASP A 40 -11.40 6.27 -2.39
C ASP A 40 -10.38 5.51 -1.53
N ILE A 41 -10.79 4.40 -0.92
CA ILE A 41 -9.91 3.58 -0.09
C ILE A 41 -8.78 2.96 -0.93
N ILE A 42 -9.07 2.39 -2.11
CA ILE A 42 -8.04 1.85 -3.01
C ILE A 42 -7.04 2.93 -3.40
N THR A 43 -7.51 4.15 -3.67
CA THR A 43 -6.66 5.29 -4.04
C THR A 43 -5.73 5.65 -2.87
N ARG A 44 -6.27 5.80 -1.66
CA ARG A 44 -5.48 6.08 -0.45
C ARG A 44 -4.46 4.99 -0.16
N LEU A 45 -4.86 3.73 -0.32
CA LEU A 45 -3.96 2.60 -0.13
C LEU A 45 -2.82 2.60 -1.16
N THR A 46 -3.14 2.86 -2.42
CA THR A 46 -2.15 2.94 -3.52
C THR A 46 -1.11 4.02 -3.22
N VAL A 47 -1.54 5.21 -2.77
CA VAL A 47 -0.65 6.30 -2.38
C VAL A 47 0.26 5.87 -1.21
N LYS A 48 -0.30 5.29 -0.13
CA LYS A 48 0.49 4.81 1.02
C LYS A 48 1.53 3.76 0.61
N ILE A 49 1.17 2.82 -0.27
CA ILE A 49 2.08 1.78 -0.79
C ILE A 49 3.20 2.43 -1.60
N GLU A 50 2.89 3.40 -2.46
CA GLU A 50 3.86 4.09 -3.29
C GLU A 50 4.84 4.93 -2.45
N GLU A 51 4.33 5.67 -1.46
CA GLU A 51 5.15 6.42 -0.51
C GLU A 51 6.11 5.49 0.25
N LEU A 52 5.61 4.37 0.76
CA LEU A 52 6.43 3.36 1.43
C LEU A 52 7.48 2.78 0.49
N ALA A 53 7.11 2.42 -0.74
CA ALA A 53 8.07 1.88 -1.70
C ALA A 53 9.17 2.90 -2.06
N ASN A 54 8.80 4.17 -2.23
CA ASN A 54 9.74 5.26 -2.50
C ASN A 54 10.73 5.47 -1.35
N GLN A 55 10.31 5.31 -0.09
CA GLN A 55 11.21 5.36 1.07
C GLN A 55 12.30 4.27 1.02
N TYR A 56 11.98 3.11 0.45
CA TYR A 56 12.90 1.99 0.24
C TYR A 56 13.66 2.06 -1.09
N GLY A 57 13.41 3.09 -1.91
CA GLY A 57 14.02 3.25 -3.24
C GLY A 57 13.49 2.25 -4.28
N TYR A 58 12.28 1.73 -4.07
CA TYR A 58 11.60 0.84 -4.99
C TYR A 58 10.61 1.63 -5.85
N SER A 59 10.31 1.12 -7.04
CA SER A 59 9.18 1.60 -7.85
C SER A 59 8.09 0.55 -7.88
N VAL A 60 6.83 0.96 -7.81
CA VAL A 60 5.68 0.04 -7.80
C VAL A 60 4.97 0.09 -9.14
N GLU A 61 4.70 -1.08 -9.72
CA GLU A 61 3.71 -1.23 -10.78
C GLU A 61 2.44 -1.81 -10.15
N PHE A 62 1.36 -1.06 -10.24
CA PHE A 62 0.03 -1.50 -9.83
C PHE A 62 -0.66 -2.27 -10.96
N PRO A 63 -1.50 -3.26 -10.65
CA PRO A 63 -2.27 -3.97 -11.66
C PRO A 63 -3.35 -3.05 -12.24
N GLU A 64 -3.79 -3.31 -13.48
CA GLU A 64 -4.89 -2.55 -14.10
C GLU A 64 -6.23 -2.80 -13.40
N ARG A 65 -6.39 -3.98 -12.79
CA ARG A 65 -7.58 -4.38 -12.04
C ARG A 65 -7.18 -5.23 -10.83
N ALA A 66 -7.90 -5.04 -9.73
CA ALA A 66 -7.83 -5.94 -8.59
C ALA A 66 -8.73 -7.15 -8.84
N GLU A 67 -8.33 -8.32 -8.34
CA GLU A 67 -9.25 -9.46 -8.24
C GLU A 67 -10.20 -9.19 -7.07
N VAL A 68 -11.50 -9.33 -7.32
CA VAL A 68 -12.54 -9.01 -6.34
C VAL A 68 -13.34 -10.28 -6.06
N ASP A 69 -13.47 -10.59 -4.78
CA ASP A 69 -14.32 -11.66 -4.28
C ASP A 69 -15.28 -11.10 -3.22
N THR A 70 -16.49 -11.64 -3.14
CA THR A 70 -17.54 -11.10 -2.27
C THR A 70 -18.20 -12.21 -1.49
N GLU A 71 -18.19 -12.10 -0.17
CA GLU A 71 -18.84 -13.04 0.75
C GLU A 71 -19.79 -12.26 1.67
N GLY A 72 -21.08 -12.25 1.33
CA GLY A 72 -22.08 -11.43 2.02
C GLY A 72 -21.77 -9.93 1.89
N ASP A 73 -21.65 -9.24 3.01
CA ASP A 73 -21.31 -7.80 3.09
C ASP A 73 -19.80 -7.52 3.13
N ILE A 74 -18.97 -8.56 2.97
CA ILE A 74 -17.51 -8.46 3.01
C ILE A 74 -16.95 -8.59 1.60
N TYR A 75 -16.12 -7.62 1.20
CA TYR A 75 -15.45 -7.62 -0.08
C TYR A 75 -13.96 -7.87 0.10
N TYR A 76 -13.42 -8.84 -0.62
CA TYR A 76 -12.00 -9.18 -0.62
C TYR A 76 -11.36 -8.74 -1.93
N PHE A 77 -10.22 -8.08 -1.82
CA PHE A 77 -9.43 -7.62 -2.96
C PHE A 77 -8.04 -8.22 -2.89
N ILE A 78 -7.60 -8.80 -3.99
CA ILE A 78 -6.21 -9.17 -4.16
C ILE A 78 -5.59 -8.13 -5.09
N TYR A 79 -4.59 -7.43 -4.57
CA TYR A 79 -3.86 -6.40 -5.27
C TYR A 79 -2.42 -6.88 -5.53
N PRO A 80 -2.18 -7.55 -6.68
CA PRO A 80 -0.86 -8.04 -7.05
C PRO A 80 0.02 -6.90 -7.56
N ILE A 81 0.84 -6.33 -6.68
CA ILE A 81 1.79 -5.26 -7.04
C ILE A 81 3.13 -5.85 -7.48
N THR A 82 3.80 -5.20 -8.43
CA THR A 82 5.17 -5.54 -8.81
C THR A 82 6.13 -4.48 -8.31
N LEU A 83 7.02 -4.85 -7.40
CA LEU A 83 8.10 -4.01 -6.90
C LEU A 83 9.32 -4.13 -7.83
N LYS A 84 9.72 -3.03 -8.44
CA LYS A 84 11.01 -2.88 -9.10
C LYS A 84 12.04 -2.40 -8.10
N THR A 85 13.03 -3.26 -7.84
CA THR A 85 14.24 -2.94 -7.07
C THR A 85 15.41 -2.81 -8.03
N LYS A 86 16.55 -2.28 -7.57
CA LYS A 86 17.79 -2.26 -8.37
C LYS A 86 18.25 -3.65 -8.81
N THR A 87 17.95 -4.66 -8.00
CA THR A 87 18.39 -6.05 -8.20
C THR A 87 17.39 -6.90 -9.00
N GLY A 88 16.20 -6.37 -9.32
CA GLY A 88 15.19 -7.08 -10.10
C GLY A 88 13.76 -6.74 -9.70
N LYS A 89 12.82 -7.53 -10.24
CA LYS A 89 11.37 -7.36 -10.00
C LYS A 89 10.86 -8.42 -9.04
N LYS A 90 9.93 -8.06 -8.15
CA LYS A 90 9.27 -9.01 -7.25
C LYS A 90 7.78 -8.71 -7.15
N LYS A 91 6.96 -9.73 -7.35
CA LYS A 91 5.52 -9.64 -7.13
C LYS A 91 5.20 -9.79 -5.65
N VAL A 92 4.27 -8.99 -5.16
CA VAL A 92 3.73 -9.04 -3.80
C VAL A 92 2.22 -8.96 -3.92
N ASN A 93 1.53 -9.95 -3.34
CA ASN A 93 0.07 -9.99 -3.36
C ASN A 93 -0.44 -9.43 -2.03
N ILE A 94 -1.16 -8.32 -2.11
CA ILE A 94 -1.78 -7.68 -0.95
C ILE A 94 -3.25 -8.07 -0.93
N HIS A 95 -3.65 -8.81 0.09
CA HIS A 95 -5.04 -9.15 0.34
C HIS A 95 -5.63 -8.07 1.24
N ILE A 96 -6.75 -7.51 0.82
CA ILE A 96 -7.43 -6.41 1.50
C ILE A 96 -8.88 -6.81 1.66
N GLN A 97 -9.43 -6.59 2.84
CA GLN A 97 -10.83 -6.80 3.16
C GLN A 97 -11.50 -5.44 3.33
N TYR A 98 -12.69 -5.30 2.78
CA TYR A 98 -13.53 -4.11 2.91
C TYR A 98 -14.87 -4.50 3.49
N ILE A 99 -15.34 -3.73 4.47
CA ILE A 99 -16.62 -3.92 5.13
C ILE A 99 -17.32 -2.57 5.21
N MET A 100 -18.62 -2.55 4.94
CA MET A 100 -19.44 -1.37 5.23
C MET A 100 -19.65 -1.27 6.74
N TYR A 101 -19.26 -0.16 7.34
CA TYR A 101 -19.23 0.01 8.80
C TYR A 101 -20.41 0.83 9.34
N ASP A 102 -20.81 1.89 8.63
CA ASP A 102 -21.96 2.74 8.95
C ASP A 102 -22.54 3.34 7.65
N GLN A 103 -23.70 4.00 7.68
CA GLN A 103 -24.41 4.54 6.50
C GLN A 103 -23.46 5.29 5.55
N ASN A 104 -23.05 4.59 4.48
CA ASN A 104 -22.13 5.01 3.41
C ASN A 104 -20.63 5.12 3.77
N GLN A 105 -20.18 4.58 4.89
CA GLN A 105 -18.76 4.51 5.24
C GLN A 105 -18.19 3.12 5.08
N TRP A 106 -17.12 3.03 4.29
CA TRP A 106 -16.36 1.82 4.07
C TRP A 106 -15.12 1.81 4.93
N ILE A 107 -14.77 0.65 5.46
CA ILE A 107 -13.49 0.38 6.10
C ILE A 107 -12.72 -0.62 5.26
N GLY A 108 -11.51 -0.28 4.86
CA GLY A 108 -10.54 -1.21 4.27
C GLY A 108 -9.45 -1.60 5.26
N MET A 109 -9.11 -2.89 5.30
CA MET A 109 -8.04 -3.45 6.13
C MET A 109 -7.21 -4.43 5.30
N ILE A 110 -5.88 -4.29 5.30
CA ILE A 110 -5.03 -5.33 4.71
C ILE A 110 -5.12 -6.57 5.61
N THR A 111 -5.40 -7.74 5.06
CA THR A 111 -5.51 -8.98 5.84
C THR A 111 -4.28 -9.87 5.67
N SER A 112 -3.59 -9.77 4.53
CA SER A 112 -2.40 -10.55 4.27
C SER A 112 -1.49 -9.90 3.22
N VAL A 113 -0.18 -10.08 3.37
CA VAL A 113 0.84 -9.68 2.40
C VAL A 113 1.70 -10.90 2.10
N LYS A 114 1.56 -11.44 0.87
CA LYS A 114 2.25 -12.64 0.39
C LYS A 114 3.34 -12.29 -0.62
#